data_AF-A0A2N6UIB3-F1
#
_entry.id   AF-A0A2N6UIB3-F1
#
_cell.length_a   1.000
_cell.length_b   1.000
_cell.length_c   1.000
_cell.angle_alpha   90.00
_cell.angle_beta   90.00
_cell.angle_gamma   90.00
#
_symmetry.space_group_name_H-M   'P 1'
#
loop_
_entity.id
_entity.type
_entity.pdbx_description
1 polymer ?
#
loop_
_entity_poly.entity_id
_entity_poly.type
_entity_poly.pdbx_seq_one_letter_code
_entity_poly.pdbx_strand_id
1 'polypeptide(L)' 'MKTNIQVVFKDENETIFDANSFRFEEDGFCYLEFNEEDKYTLIACVSTSEIKYLMFVEVEE' A
#
# COMPACT_ATOMS: atom_id res chain seq x y z
N MET A 1 5.82 -8.97 -14.29
CA MET A 1 4.84 -7.89 -14.06
C MET A 1 4.92 -7.51 -12.61
N LYS A 2 5.43 -6.31 -12.29
CA LYS A 2 5.26 -5.72 -10.96
C LYS A 2 3.87 -5.09 -10.94
N THR A 3 2.99 -5.61 -10.10
CA THR A 3 1.66 -5.02 -9.90
C THR A 3 1.79 -3.97 -8.82
N ASN A 4 1.32 -2.76 -9.08
CA ASN A 4 1.29 -1.69 -8.09
C ASN A 4 -0.15 -1.43 -7.65
N ILE A 5 -0.31 -0.85 -6.47
CA ILE A 5 -1.60 -0.41 -5.92
C ILE A 5 -1.51 1.11 -5.75
N GLN A 6 -2.46 1.81 -6.35
CA GLN A 6 -2.74 3.21 -6.07
C GLN A 6 -3.74 3.28 -4.91
N VAL A 7 -3.38 4.02 -3.87
CA VAL A 7 -4.23 4.31 -2.71
C VAL A 7 -4.67 5.76 -2.83
N VAL A 8 -5.97 5.99 -2.84
CA VAL A 8 -6.55 7.34 -2.80
C VAL A 8 -7.15 7.57 -1.42
N PHE A 9 -6.70 8.62 -0.76
CA PHE A 9 -7.12 9.02 0.58
C PHE A 9 -8.34 9.94 0.52
N LYS A 10 -9.04 10.09 1.65
CA LYS A 10 -10.22 10.95 1.76
C LYS A 10 -9.92 12.44 1.63
N ASP A 11 -8.69 12.85 1.94
CA ASP A 11 -8.18 14.21 1.74
C ASP A 11 -7.69 14.47 0.30
N GLU A 12 -8.00 13.56 -0.63
CA GLU A 12 -7.62 13.60 -2.05
C GLU A 12 -6.11 13.46 -2.30
N ASN A 13 -5.31 13.12 -1.28
CA ASN A 13 -3.95 12.65 -1.52
C ASN A 13 -3.97 11.29 -2.18
N GLU A 14 -2.97 11.04 -3.03
CA GLU A 14 -2.81 9.79 -3.76
C GLU A 14 -1.38 9.30 -3.62
N THR A 15 -1.20 7.98 -3.47
CA THR A 15 0.14 7.37 -3.40
C THR A 15 0.14 6.01 -4.04
N ILE A 16 1.24 5.65 -4.71
CA ILE A 16 1.42 4.37 -5.38
C ILE A 16 2.42 3.53 -4.60
N PHE A 17 2.09 2.26 -4.39
CA PHE A 17 2.92 1.29 -3.69
C PHE A 17 3.05 -0.01 -4.49
N ASP A 18 4.10 -0.77 -4.21
CA ASP A 18 4.22 -2.15 -4.71
C ASP A 18 3.14 -3.01 -4.04
N ALA A 19 2.33 -3.73 -4.84
CA ALA A 19 1.26 -4.56 -4.31
C ALA A 19 1.76 -5.67 -3.39
N ASN A 20 2.99 -6.15 -3.60
CA ASN A 20 3.60 -7.21 -2.78
C ASN A 20 4.06 -6.68 -1.41
N SER A 21 4.13 -5.36 -1.25
CA SER A 21 4.49 -4.70 0.01
C SER A 21 3.27 -4.33 0.86
N PHE A 22 2.05 -4.59 0.36
CA PHE A 22 0.80 -4.13 0.98
C PHE A 22 0.06 -5.26 1.70
N ARG A 23 -0.29 -5.05 2.98
CA ARG A 23 -0.99 -6.05 3.80
C ARG A 23 -2.14 -5.44 4.60
N PHE A 24 -3.34 -6.01 4.41
CA PHE A 24 -4.53 -5.67 5.21
C PHE A 24 -4.63 -6.57 6.42
N GLU A 25 -4.83 -5.97 7.59
CA GLU A 25 -5.07 -6.69 8.84
C GLU A 25 -6.51 -6.48 9.32
N GLU A 26 -7.00 -7.39 10.16
CA GLU A 26 -8.36 -7.30 10.74
C GLU A 26 -8.51 -6.19 11.79
N ASP A 27 -7.40 -5.54 12.18
CA ASP A 27 -7.37 -4.43 13.13
C ASP A 27 -7.86 -3.10 12.52
N GLY A 28 -8.23 -3.10 11.24
CA GLY A 28 -8.67 -1.90 10.53
C GLY A 28 -7.52 -1.05 10.00
N PHE A 29 -6.29 -1.55 10.03
CA PHE A 29 -5.12 -0.92 9.46
C PHE A 29 -4.59 -1.68 8.25
N CYS A 30 -3.86 -0.95 7.42
CA CYS A 30 -3.05 -1.46 6.36
C CYS A 30 -1.59 -1.13 6.61
N TYR A 31 -0.73 -2.11 6.35
CA TYR A 31 0.70 -2.02 6.58
C TYR A 31 1.44 -2.09 5.25
N LEU A 32 2.45 -1.24 5.14
CA LEU A 32 3.39 -1.17 4.04
C LEU A 32 4.74 -1.69 4.54
N GLU A 33 5.07 -2.90 4.13
CA GLU A 33 6.31 -3.58 4.50
C GLU A 33 7.24 -3.62 3.30
N PHE A 34 8.47 -3.14 3.46
CA PHE A 34 9.49 -3.27 2.42
C PHE A 34 10.42 -4.42 2.78
N ASN A 35 10.64 -5.29 1.80
CA ASN A 35 11.52 -6.44 1.91
C ASN A 35 12.81 -6.16 1.14
N GLU A 36 13.85 -5.75 1.86
CA GLU A 36 15.21 -5.69 1.35
C GLU A 36 16.04 -6.75 2.07
N GLU A 37 16.58 -7.72 1.31
CA GLU A 37 17.56 -8.72 1.78
C GLU A 37 17.23 -9.37 3.14
N ASP A 38 16.09 -10.06 3.23
CA ASP A 38 15.63 -10.81 4.41
C ASP A 38 15.33 -9.95 5.66
N LYS A 39 15.11 -8.64 5.48
CA LYS A 39 14.66 -7.74 6.55
C LYS A 39 13.32 -7.10 6.20
N TYR A 40 12.32 -7.41 7.01
CA TYR A 40 11.03 -6.70 6.98
C TYR A 40 11.19 -5.37 7.72
N THR A 41 11.12 -4.27 7.00
CA THR A 41 11.02 -2.93 7.60
C THR A 41 9.62 -2.40 7.37
N LEU A 42 8.88 -2.15 8.45
CA LEU A 42 7.60 -1.46 8.36
C LEU A 42 7.86 0.00 7.97
N ILE A 43 7.39 0.39 6.78
CA ILE A 43 7.57 1.75 6.23
C ILE A 43 6.41 2.66 6.64
N ALA A 44 5.19 2.14 6.60
CA ALA A 44 4.00 2.93 6.94
C ALA A 44 2.86 2.06 7.47
N CYS A 45 2.05 2.65 8.35
CA CYS A 45 0.79 2.11 8.81
C CYS A 45 -0.31 3.14 8.50
N VAL A 46 -1.37 2.70 7.84
CA VAL A 46 -2.47 3.52 7.36
C VAL A 46 -3.78 2.97 7.90
N SER A 47 -4.59 3.80 8.54
CA SER A 47 -5.95 3.38 8.89
C SER A 47 -6.79 3.20 7.63
N THR A 48 -7.46 2.07 7.50
CA THR A 48 -8.40 1.82 6.39
C THR A 48 -9.56 2.81 6.37
N SER A 49 -9.85 3.46 7.52
CA SER A 49 -10.85 4.53 7.60
C SER A 49 -10.48 5.77 6.80
N GLU A 50 -9.20 6.03 6.54
CA GLU A 50 -8.72 7.20 5.81
C GLU A 50 -8.67 6.96 4.29
N ILE A 51 -8.81 5.71 3.87
CA ILE A 51 -8.76 5.30 2.47
C ILE A 51 -10.14 5.53 1.84
N LYS A 52 -10.16 6.19 0.68
CA LYS A 52 -11.36 6.40 -0.13
C LYS A 52 -11.59 5.22 -1.07
N TYR A 53 -10.56 4.81 -1.82
CA TYR A 53 -10.56 3.61 -2.64
C TYR A 53 -9.13 3.17 -3.00
N LEU A 54 -9.01 1.95 -3.51
CA LEU A 54 -7.77 1.32 -3.97
C LEU A 54 -7.93 0.89 -5.43
N MET A 55 -6.86 0.96 -6.22
CA MET A 55 -6.86 0.50 -7.61
C MET A 55 -5.56 -0.21 -7.94
N PHE A 56 -5.66 -1.37 -8.60
CA PHE A 56 -4.48 -2.00 -9.20
C PHE A 56 -4.06 -1.22 -10.44
N VAL A 57 -2.79 -0.84 -10.49
CA VAL A 57 -2.21 -0.10 -11.62
C VAL A 57 -1.03 -0.89 -12.18
N GLU A 58 -1.02 -1.01 -13.50
CA GLU A 58 0.09 -1.57 -14.24
C GLU A 58 1.12 -0.46 -14.46
N VAL A 59 2.38 -0.71 -14.11
CA VAL A 59 3.46 0.24 -14.38
C VAL A 59 4.37 -0.39 -15.42
N GLU A 60 4.45 0.25 -16.59
CA GLU A 60 5.45 -0.07 -17.60
C GLU A 60 6.83 0.26 -17.03
N GLU A 61 7.78 -0.68 -17.13
CA GLU A 61 9.16 -0.54 -16.63
C GLU A 61 9.93 0.62 -17.28
#